data_AF-A0A957F974-F1
#
_entry.id   AF-A0A957F974-F1
#
_cell.length_a   1.000
_cell.length_b   1.000
_cell.length_c   1.000
_cell.angle_alpha   90.00
_cell.angle_beta   90.00
_cell.angle_gamma   90.00
#
_symmetry.space_group_name_H-M   'P 1'
#
loop_
_entity.id
_entity.type
_entity.pdbx_description
1 polymer ?
#
loop_
_entity_poly.entity_id
_entity_poly.type
_entity_poly.pdbx_seq_one_letter_code
_entity_poly.pdbx_strand_id
1 'polypeptide(L)'
;MNEQFEVGDGVMVRPGEIFDEFEADMSGWRGWIVDVDPEDGDLLIAWNAQTLRDIPETAVAALLQDEMDWTCMYVEPEAVLAWELPDEAIEEMLAVARTRTAVYDLSFDDLTDNPLFEEMLEIDLGDRIFGGGAWEEDAPPFDLDEFLALLEIPPKEHEPIRRALGSGLETYYQDIYGYRKYGKQPMHLIRDRMGEPFIFGYGALEIWQRKRISLETKLKVCQYATEILNPGAEYGMPHGLVTILGHLAAAGALEVGRFFYVMMAMEYGGVGAFQRSIWQHGTTREAVLALLDWLAASEEFSDDEKSWWVWRWSLACDFDVHLVRAVAQDWLARETVPDDQKWQLCRGWLKEAEEIGTPPKAWQMMTAYMAGDRDQLAQLVQDVGGDLSDLPAPDEMPPPVDDREMGFMQEMLLERWRIGMVSPALKRLSIPKLVELGEGPLELVDELWDTPNEFDYDSIFGGIVEVLRTHAAALPPAELRQRVERGLAAGRVQARKRFHVLARELYGDEFLPLALQDNAKSLRDWAKKVQKK
;
A
#
# COMPACT_ATOMS: atom_id res chain seq x y z
N MET A 1 2.68 25.44 4.35
CA MET A 1 1.23 25.23 4.24
C MET A 1 0.50 26.44 4.77
N ASN A 2 -0.01 27.28 3.87
CA ASN A 2 -1.07 28.23 4.19
C ASN A 2 -2.32 27.40 4.49
N GLU A 3 -2.86 27.45 5.71
CA GLU A 3 -4.07 26.71 6.15
C GLU A 3 -5.38 27.22 5.49
N GLN A 4 -5.33 27.75 4.28
CA GLN A 4 -6.43 28.59 3.75
C GLN A 4 -7.31 27.89 2.70
N PHE A 5 -6.83 26.81 2.08
CA PHE A 5 -7.55 26.12 1.01
C PHE A 5 -7.43 24.61 1.16
N GLU A 6 -8.54 23.90 0.98
CA GLU A 6 -8.64 22.44 1.01
C GLU A 6 -9.20 21.91 -0.32
N VAL A 7 -8.94 20.64 -0.62
CA VAL A 7 -9.57 19.95 -1.76
C VAL A 7 -11.09 20.05 -1.62
N GLY A 8 -11.76 20.41 -2.72
CA GLY A 8 -13.19 20.68 -2.78
C GLY A 8 -13.58 22.15 -2.60
N ASP A 9 -12.66 23.03 -2.18
CA ASP A 9 -12.95 24.46 -2.08
C ASP A 9 -13.12 25.12 -3.46
N GLY A 10 -14.07 26.04 -3.55
CA GLY A 10 -14.26 26.89 -4.72
C GLY A 10 -13.27 28.05 -4.74
N VAL A 11 -12.67 28.29 -5.91
CA VAL A 11 -11.65 29.33 -6.08
C VAL A 11 -11.87 30.15 -7.35
N MET A 12 -11.39 31.39 -7.30
CA MET A 12 -11.35 32.30 -8.44
C MET A 12 -9.95 32.93 -8.53
N VAL A 13 -9.38 32.92 -9.73
CA VAL A 13 -8.08 33.53 -10.01
C VAL A 13 -8.17 35.06 -9.88
N ARG A 14 -7.17 35.65 -9.24
CA ARG A 14 -7.12 37.09 -8.93
C ARG A 14 -7.05 37.94 -10.20
N PRO A 15 -7.58 39.17 -10.16
CA PRO A 15 -7.38 40.12 -11.26
C PRO A 15 -5.90 40.45 -11.47
N GLY A 16 -5.43 40.34 -12.71
CA GLY A 16 -4.08 40.64 -13.15
C GLY A 16 -3.14 39.44 -13.20
N GLU A 17 -3.60 38.23 -12.85
CA GLU A 17 -2.80 37.02 -12.98
C GLU A 17 -2.70 36.60 -14.44
N ILE A 18 -1.46 36.39 -14.89
CA ILE A 18 -1.13 36.01 -16.26
C ILE A 18 -0.45 34.65 -16.19
N PHE A 19 -0.85 33.73 -17.06
CA PHE A 19 -0.13 32.49 -17.22
C PHE A 19 1.12 32.72 -18.09
N ASP A 20 2.30 32.60 -17.47
CA ASP A 20 3.58 33.01 -18.07
C ASP A 20 3.93 32.26 -19.36
N GLU A 21 3.48 31.01 -19.51
CA GLU A 21 3.90 30.15 -20.64
C GLU A 21 3.30 30.60 -21.97
N PHE A 22 2.11 31.20 -21.98
CA PHE A 22 1.46 31.69 -23.21
C PHE A 22 0.77 33.06 -23.07
N GLU A 23 1.14 33.84 -22.05
CA GLU A 23 0.69 35.22 -21.81
C GLU A 23 -0.84 35.38 -21.78
N ALA A 24 -1.58 34.38 -21.29
CA ALA A 24 -3.03 34.50 -21.16
C ALA A 24 -3.44 35.13 -19.83
N ASP A 25 -4.39 36.05 -19.91
CA ASP A 25 -5.04 36.62 -18.74
C ASP A 25 -6.01 35.61 -18.13
N MET A 26 -5.69 35.13 -16.94
CA MET A 26 -6.51 34.19 -16.17
C MET A 26 -7.48 34.89 -15.22
N SER A 27 -7.54 36.23 -15.24
CA SER A 27 -8.34 37.01 -14.31
C SER A 27 -9.79 36.55 -14.26
N GLY A 28 -10.23 36.12 -13.08
CA GLY A 28 -11.61 35.72 -12.84
C GLY A 28 -11.98 34.33 -13.36
N TRP A 29 -11.02 33.52 -13.81
CA TRP A 29 -11.21 32.09 -14.04
C TRP A 29 -11.60 31.42 -12.71
N ARG A 30 -12.53 30.47 -12.76
CA ARG A 30 -13.17 29.86 -11.61
C ARG A 30 -13.16 28.36 -11.71
N GLY A 31 -13.02 27.72 -10.57
CA GLY A 31 -12.96 26.27 -10.48
C GLY A 31 -13.03 25.79 -9.05
N TRP A 32 -12.67 24.52 -8.87
CA TRP A 32 -12.53 23.89 -7.58
C TRP A 32 -11.16 23.22 -7.48
N ILE A 33 -10.63 23.21 -6.26
CA ILE A 33 -9.37 22.55 -5.96
C ILE A 33 -9.63 21.05 -5.97
N VAL A 34 -8.90 20.31 -6.80
CA VAL A 34 -8.99 18.85 -6.87
C VAL A 34 -7.80 18.17 -6.21
N ASP A 35 -6.65 18.84 -6.19
CA ASP A 35 -5.43 18.36 -5.55
C ASP A 35 -4.59 19.55 -5.06
N VAL A 36 -3.70 19.28 -4.11
CA VAL A 36 -2.73 20.24 -3.59
C VAL A 36 -1.36 19.57 -3.66
N ASP A 37 -0.47 20.11 -4.49
CA ASP A 37 0.88 19.57 -4.67
C ASP A 37 1.60 19.52 -3.31
N PRO A 38 2.05 18.34 -2.86
CA PRO A 38 2.68 18.20 -1.56
C PRO A 38 4.09 18.82 -1.48
N GLU A 39 4.77 19.04 -2.61
CA GLU A 39 6.12 19.61 -2.67
C GLU A 39 6.07 21.14 -2.59
N ASP A 40 5.29 21.77 -3.47
CA ASP A 40 5.30 23.23 -3.64
C ASP A 40 4.04 23.91 -3.07
N GLY A 41 2.97 23.15 -2.82
CA GLY A 41 1.72 23.66 -2.26
C GLY A 41 0.79 24.31 -3.29
N ASP A 42 1.09 24.14 -4.59
CA ASP A 42 0.26 24.63 -5.69
C ASP A 42 -1.09 23.91 -5.74
N LEU A 43 -2.11 24.64 -6.14
CA LEU A 43 -3.48 24.14 -6.17
C LEU A 43 -3.79 23.65 -7.58
N LEU A 44 -4.09 22.37 -7.75
CA LEU A 44 -4.63 21.87 -9.00
C LEU A 44 -6.12 22.24 -9.06
N ILE A 45 -6.49 23.11 -9.99
CA ILE A 45 -7.85 23.63 -10.12
C ILE A 45 -8.50 23.05 -11.36
N ALA A 46 -9.64 22.38 -11.21
CA ALA A 46 -10.53 22.04 -12.33
C ALA A 46 -11.43 23.23 -12.65
N TRP A 47 -11.43 23.66 -13.92
CA TRP A 47 -12.17 24.85 -14.34
C TRP A 47 -13.66 24.57 -14.51
N ASN A 48 -14.52 25.47 -14.02
CA ASN A 48 -15.96 25.31 -14.16
C ASN A 48 -16.44 25.52 -15.62
N ALA A 49 -17.70 25.20 -15.90
CA ALA A 49 -18.27 25.26 -17.25
C ALA A 49 -18.16 26.65 -17.89
N GLN A 50 -18.36 27.73 -17.11
CA GLN A 50 -18.21 29.10 -17.61
C GLN A 50 -16.75 29.41 -17.98
N THR A 51 -15.79 29.08 -17.11
CA THR A 51 -14.37 29.29 -17.38
C THR A 51 -13.96 28.51 -18.63
N LEU A 52 -14.34 27.22 -18.71
CA LEU A 52 -14.08 26.41 -19.90
C LEU A 52 -14.71 26.96 -21.18
N ARG A 53 -15.75 27.80 -21.14
CA ARG A 53 -16.27 28.48 -22.35
C ARG A 53 -15.46 29.73 -22.70
N ASP A 54 -14.94 30.39 -21.68
CA ASP A 54 -14.28 31.69 -21.79
C ASP A 54 -12.77 31.59 -22.04
N ILE A 55 -12.13 30.44 -21.76
CA ILE A 55 -10.71 30.23 -22.09
C ILE A 55 -10.50 30.45 -23.59
N PRO A 56 -9.65 31.41 -24.01
CA PRO A 56 -9.43 31.71 -25.42
C PRO A 56 -8.94 30.49 -26.21
N GLU A 57 -9.41 30.31 -27.45
CA GLU A 57 -8.94 29.20 -28.30
C GLU A 57 -7.41 29.24 -28.55
N THR A 58 -6.80 30.42 -28.50
CA THR A 58 -5.35 30.56 -28.59
C THR A 58 -4.61 29.97 -27.38
N ALA A 59 -5.21 30.05 -26.19
CA ALA A 59 -4.67 29.46 -24.97
C ALA A 59 -4.82 27.92 -25.00
N VAL A 60 -5.99 27.42 -25.39
CA VAL A 60 -6.22 25.97 -25.55
C VAL A 60 -5.24 25.38 -26.56
N ALA A 61 -5.07 26.02 -27.72
CA ALA A 61 -4.12 25.55 -28.73
C ALA A 61 -2.66 25.54 -28.25
N ALA A 62 -2.26 26.52 -27.42
CA ALA A 62 -0.91 26.58 -26.85
C ALA A 62 -0.68 25.45 -25.83
N LEU A 63 -1.62 25.27 -24.89
CA LEU A 63 -1.58 24.19 -23.91
C LEU A 63 -1.50 22.81 -24.56
N LEU A 64 -2.36 22.56 -25.56
CA LEU A 64 -2.34 21.30 -26.30
C LEU A 64 -1.04 21.09 -27.09
N GLN A 65 -0.40 22.15 -27.59
CA GLN A 65 0.87 22.06 -28.29
C GLN A 65 2.01 21.62 -27.34
N ASP A 66 1.94 22.02 -26.08
CA ASP A 66 2.93 21.70 -25.05
C ASP A 66 2.55 20.43 -24.25
N GLU A 67 1.57 19.65 -24.75
CA GLU A 67 1.06 18.42 -24.12
C GLU A 67 0.47 18.67 -22.71
N MET A 68 -0.05 19.87 -22.47
CA MET A 68 -0.68 20.27 -21.21
C MET A 68 -2.21 20.24 -21.30
N ASP A 69 -2.85 19.91 -20.18
CA ASP A 69 -4.30 19.95 -20.08
C ASP A 69 -4.80 21.38 -19.84
N TRP A 70 -5.86 21.76 -20.54
CA TRP A 70 -6.50 23.08 -20.47
C TRP A 70 -7.80 23.08 -19.65
N THR A 71 -8.27 21.91 -19.24
CA THR A 71 -9.43 21.70 -18.38
C THR A 71 -9.09 21.87 -16.89
N CYS A 72 -7.80 21.86 -16.57
CA CYS A 72 -7.25 22.10 -15.25
C CYS A 72 -5.96 22.90 -15.28
N MET A 73 -5.47 23.34 -14.12
CA MET A 73 -4.13 23.93 -14.02
C MET A 73 -3.64 23.97 -12.56
N TYR A 74 -2.34 23.82 -12.35
CA TYR A 74 -1.71 24.20 -11.08
C TYR A 74 -1.61 25.72 -10.97
N VAL A 75 -2.07 26.26 -9.85
CA VAL A 75 -2.07 27.70 -9.57
C VAL A 75 -1.59 27.93 -8.14
N GLU A 76 -0.66 28.88 -7.98
CA GLU A 76 -0.15 29.26 -6.66
C GLU A 76 -1.31 29.70 -5.72
N PRO A 77 -1.31 29.31 -4.44
CA PRO A 77 -2.36 29.70 -3.48
C PRO A 77 -2.56 31.21 -3.36
N GLU A 78 -1.49 31.99 -3.56
CA GLU A 78 -1.50 33.44 -3.52
C GLU A 78 -2.22 34.08 -4.71
N ALA A 79 -2.32 33.37 -5.84
CA ALA A 79 -2.94 33.83 -7.09
C ALA A 79 -4.47 33.61 -7.11
N VAL A 80 -5.04 32.97 -6.09
CA VAL A 80 -6.48 32.71 -5.99
C VAL A 80 -7.17 33.44 -4.84
N LEU A 81 -8.50 33.48 -4.93
CA LEU A 81 -9.43 33.97 -3.91
C LEU A 81 -10.49 32.88 -3.68
N ALA A 82 -10.91 32.70 -2.43
CA ALA A 82 -12.06 31.87 -2.11
C ALA A 82 -13.30 32.37 -2.87
N TRP A 83 -14.03 31.44 -3.47
CA TRP A 83 -15.22 31.71 -4.27
C TRP A 83 -16.31 30.71 -3.91
N GLU A 84 -17.52 31.21 -3.67
CA GLU A 84 -18.66 30.36 -3.36
C GLU A 84 -19.12 29.65 -4.64
N LEU A 85 -19.01 28.32 -4.64
CA LEU A 85 -19.44 27.47 -5.74
C LEU A 85 -20.96 27.62 -5.93
N PRO A 86 -21.44 28.02 -7.13
CA PRO A 86 -22.82 27.82 -7.51
C PRO A 86 -23.12 26.33 -7.57
N ASP A 87 -24.41 25.97 -7.45
CA ASP A 87 -24.92 24.62 -7.75
C ASP A 87 -24.85 24.32 -9.27
N GLU A 88 -23.67 24.49 -9.88
CA GLU A 88 -23.41 24.19 -11.28
C GLU A 88 -23.10 22.69 -11.40
N ALA A 89 -23.78 21.99 -12.30
CA ALA A 89 -23.62 20.54 -12.41
C ALA A 89 -22.28 20.20 -13.08
N ILE A 90 -21.52 19.28 -12.48
CA ILE A 90 -20.32 18.66 -13.09
C ILE A 90 -20.63 18.20 -14.53
N GLU A 91 -21.83 17.68 -14.77
CA GLU A 91 -22.31 17.30 -16.11
C GLU A 91 -22.25 18.43 -17.15
N GLU A 92 -22.49 19.68 -16.74
CA GLU A 92 -22.40 20.83 -17.64
C GLU A 92 -20.95 21.15 -18.00
N MET A 93 -20.04 21.07 -17.02
CA MET A 93 -18.60 21.22 -17.25
C MET A 93 -18.10 20.14 -18.23
N LEU A 94 -18.45 18.88 -17.98
CA LEU A 94 -18.10 17.76 -18.85
C LEU A 94 -18.64 17.94 -20.28
N ALA A 95 -19.87 18.44 -20.42
CA ALA A 95 -20.46 18.71 -21.72
C ALA A 95 -19.70 19.81 -22.49
N VAL A 96 -19.27 20.87 -21.80
CA VAL A 96 -18.44 21.93 -22.40
C VAL A 96 -17.09 21.38 -22.82
N ALA A 97 -16.42 20.65 -21.92
CA ALA A 97 -15.12 20.05 -22.20
C ALA A 97 -15.21 19.11 -23.42
N ARG A 98 -16.18 18.18 -23.45
CA ARG A 98 -16.45 17.29 -24.61
C ARG A 98 -16.63 18.06 -25.91
N THR A 99 -17.44 19.11 -25.87
CA THR A 99 -17.76 19.90 -27.06
C THR A 99 -16.52 20.63 -27.59
N ARG A 100 -15.70 21.20 -26.71
CA ARG A 100 -14.49 21.93 -27.11
C ARG A 100 -13.38 20.99 -27.54
N THR A 101 -13.14 19.89 -26.83
CA THR A 101 -12.14 18.88 -27.23
C THR A 101 -12.39 18.33 -28.63
N ALA A 102 -13.66 18.08 -28.98
CA ALA A 102 -14.02 17.61 -30.32
C ALA A 102 -13.64 18.59 -31.45
N VAL A 103 -13.46 19.89 -31.17
CA VAL A 103 -12.98 20.88 -32.16
C VAL A 103 -11.52 20.63 -32.55
N TYR A 104 -10.75 20.00 -31.66
CA TYR A 104 -9.30 19.76 -31.82
C TYR A 104 -8.99 18.36 -32.38
N ASP A 105 -10.00 17.59 -32.79
CA ASP A 105 -9.85 16.19 -33.24
C ASP A 105 -9.18 15.28 -32.19
N LEU A 106 -9.27 15.67 -30.92
CA LEU A 106 -8.85 14.89 -29.77
C LEU A 106 -10.00 14.01 -29.33
N SER A 107 -9.72 12.76 -28.96
CA SER A 107 -10.71 11.96 -28.26
C SER A 107 -10.93 12.59 -26.89
N PHE A 108 -12.19 12.84 -26.53
CA PHE A 108 -12.48 13.19 -25.14
C PHE A 108 -12.07 12.07 -24.18
N ASP A 109 -12.05 10.83 -24.66
CA ASP A 109 -11.61 9.68 -23.87
C ASP A 109 -10.06 9.67 -23.69
N ASP A 110 -9.30 10.40 -24.51
CA ASP A 110 -7.84 10.57 -24.31
C ASP A 110 -7.55 11.66 -23.24
N LEU A 111 -8.50 12.57 -22.98
CA LEU A 111 -8.45 13.51 -21.84
C LEU A 111 -8.88 12.86 -20.53
N THR A 112 -9.65 11.76 -20.57
CA THR A 112 -10.07 11.05 -19.34
C THR A 112 -8.95 10.23 -18.69
N ASP A 113 -7.81 10.06 -19.37
CA ASP A 113 -6.56 9.55 -18.77
C ASP A 113 -5.82 10.65 -17.96
N ASN A 114 -6.39 11.86 -17.85
CA ASN A 114 -5.89 12.89 -16.94
C ASN A 114 -6.32 12.56 -15.48
N PRO A 115 -5.39 12.59 -14.50
CA PRO A 115 -5.67 12.38 -13.08
C PRO A 115 -6.87 13.15 -12.52
N LEU A 116 -7.19 14.33 -13.05
CA LEU A 116 -8.40 15.09 -12.68
C LEU A 116 -9.69 14.36 -12.98
N PHE A 117 -9.74 13.61 -14.08
CA PHE A 117 -10.92 12.84 -14.42
C PHE A 117 -10.93 11.52 -13.67
N GLU A 118 -9.78 10.89 -13.39
CA GLU A 118 -9.75 9.72 -12.51
C GLU A 118 -10.22 10.08 -11.09
N GLU A 119 -9.70 11.14 -10.46
CA GLU A 119 -10.07 11.50 -9.08
C GLU A 119 -11.43 12.21 -8.96
N MET A 120 -11.77 13.18 -9.84
CA MET A 120 -13.11 13.81 -9.79
C MET A 120 -14.22 12.89 -10.27
N LEU A 121 -13.94 12.02 -11.24
CA LEU A 121 -14.91 10.99 -11.56
C LEU A 121 -14.89 9.92 -10.47
N GLU A 122 -13.83 9.57 -9.76
CA GLU A 122 -13.98 8.69 -8.57
C GLU A 122 -14.91 9.27 -7.50
N ILE A 123 -15.00 10.60 -7.39
CA ILE A 123 -15.97 11.27 -6.50
C ILE A 123 -17.45 11.11 -6.98
N ASP A 124 -17.72 10.88 -8.28
CA ASP A 124 -19.09 10.79 -8.86
C ASP A 124 -19.38 9.47 -9.64
N LEU A 125 -18.43 8.92 -10.41
CA LEU A 125 -18.29 7.50 -10.78
C LEU A 125 -18.07 6.57 -9.57
N GLY A 126 -17.75 7.05 -8.37
CA GLY A 126 -17.98 6.27 -7.15
C GLY A 126 -19.43 5.75 -7.05
N ASP A 127 -20.40 6.45 -7.64
CA ASP A 127 -21.79 6.01 -7.76
C ASP A 127 -22.14 5.37 -9.13
N ARG A 128 -21.23 5.39 -10.15
CA ARG A 128 -21.49 4.85 -11.52
C ARG A 128 -20.53 3.74 -12.01
N ILE A 129 -19.24 3.70 -11.63
CA ILE A 129 -18.31 2.55 -11.81
C ILE A 129 -18.63 1.46 -10.78
N PHE A 130 -18.91 1.82 -9.53
CA PHE A 130 -19.59 0.91 -8.59
C PHE A 130 -21.09 0.74 -8.86
N GLY A 131 -21.56 1.30 -9.98
CA GLY A 131 -22.83 0.97 -10.60
C GLY A 131 -24.06 1.19 -9.73
N GLY A 132 -24.92 2.11 -10.15
CA GLY A 132 -26.37 1.98 -9.99
C GLY A 132 -26.99 0.73 -10.66
N GLY A 133 -26.23 -0.36 -10.83
CA GLY A 133 -26.83 -1.68 -10.75
C GLY A 133 -27.23 -1.80 -9.29
N ALA A 134 -28.54 -1.74 -9.01
CA ALA A 134 -29.09 -1.83 -7.66
C ALA A 134 -28.19 -2.72 -6.81
N TRP A 135 -27.42 -2.13 -5.87
CA TRP A 135 -26.72 -2.85 -4.82
C TRP A 135 -27.75 -3.83 -4.30
N GLU A 136 -27.70 -5.09 -4.74
CA GLU A 136 -28.75 -6.04 -4.41
C GLU A 136 -28.73 -6.08 -2.88
N GLU A 137 -29.84 -5.63 -2.28
CA GLU A 137 -30.10 -5.45 -0.85
C GLU A 137 -30.09 -6.79 -0.09
N ASP A 138 -29.24 -7.73 -0.52
CA ASP A 138 -29.21 -9.10 -0.07
C ASP A 138 -28.30 -9.28 1.15
N ALA A 139 -27.48 -8.27 1.51
CA ALA A 139 -26.87 -8.24 2.82
C ALA A 139 -27.97 -8.04 3.88
N PRO A 140 -28.23 -9.03 4.76
CA PRO A 140 -29.26 -8.89 5.76
C PRO A 140 -28.98 -7.67 6.65
N PRO A 141 -30.02 -6.91 7.05
CA PRO A 141 -29.81 -5.75 7.91
C PRO A 141 -29.15 -6.17 9.22
N PHE A 142 -28.18 -5.39 9.67
CA PHE A 142 -27.47 -5.61 10.91
C PHE A 142 -28.37 -5.29 12.11
N ASP A 143 -28.77 -6.31 12.85
CA ASP A 143 -29.48 -6.13 14.11
C ASP A 143 -28.46 -5.96 15.25
N LEU A 144 -28.31 -4.71 15.71
CA LEU A 144 -27.40 -4.38 16.80
C LEU A 144 -27.77 -5.10 18.11
N ASP A 145 -29.06 -5.29 18.39
CA ASP A 145 -29.48 -5.92 19.64
C ASP A 145 -29.20 -7.43 19.58
N GLU A 146 -29.39 -8.06 18.42
CA GLU A 146 -28.99 -9.44 18.17
C GLU A 146 -27.47 -9.62 18.30
N PHE A 147 -26.68 -8.75 17.67
CA PHE A 147 -25.21 -8.76 17.80
C PHE A 147 -24.74 -8.64 19.25
N LEU A 148 -25.31 -7.70 20.01
CA LEU A 148 -24.98 -7.51 21.43
C LEU A 148 -25.37 -8.72 22.27
N ALA A 149 -26.50 -9.37 21.95
CA ALA A 149 -26.95 -10.57 22.63
C ALA A 149 -26.09 -11.80 22.27
N LEU A 150 -25.76 -11.97 20.99
CA LEU A 150 -24.92 -13.05 20.46
C LEU A 150 -23.57 -13.11 21.15
N LEU A 151 -22.93 -11.95 21.34
CA LEU A 151 -21.63 -11.86 22.01
C LEU A 151 -21.73 -11.75 23.54
N GLU A 152 -22.94 -11.82 24.10
CA GLU A 152 -23.22 -11.68 25.52
C GLU A 152 -22.63 -10.38 26.12
N ILE A 153 -22.77 -9.27 25.39
CA ILE A 153 -22.18 -8.00 25.79
C ILE A 153 -22.90 -7.43 27.02
N PRO A 154 -22.17 -6.99 28.08
CA PRO A 154 -22.78 -6.38 29.25
C PRO A 154 -23.58 -5.12 28.90
N PRO A 155 -24.79 -4.91 29.47
CA PRO A 155 -25.63 -3.74 29.17
C PRO A 155 -24.95 -2.37 29.35
N LYS A 156 -23.98 -2.29 30.26
CA LYS A 156 -23.20 -1.06 30.49
C LYS A 156 -22.30 -0.67 29.30
N GLU A 157 -22.02 -1.59 28.38
CA GLU A 157 -21.12 -1.42 27.23
C GLU A 157 -21.89 -1.20 25.91
N HIS A 158 -23.21 -1.41 25.89
CA HIS A 158 -24.07 -1.28 24.70
C HIS A 158 -23.99 0.11 24.05
N GLU A 159 -24.17 1.17 24.83
CA GLU A 159 -24.11 2.54 24.32
C GLU A 159 -22.68 2.95 23.85
N PRO A 160 -21.60 2.65 24.60
CA PRO A 160 -20.24 2.80 24.09
C PRO A 160 -19.97 2.09 22.76
N ILE A 161 -20.47 0.87 22.58
CA ILE A 161 -20.34 0.11 21.33
C ILE A 161 -21.11 0.79 20.20
N ARG A 162 -22.37 1.15 20.43
CA ARG A 162 -23.19 1.86 19.43
C ARG A 162 -22.48 3.12 18.92
N ARG A 163 -21.90 3.91 19.82
CA ARG A 163 -21.13 5.11 19.44
C ARG A 163 -19.84 4.78 18.70
N ALA A 164 -19.16 3.70 19.07
CA ALA A 164 -17.95 3.26 18.40
C ALA A 164 -18.25 2.78 16.97
N LEU A 165 -19.32 1.99 16.77
CA LEU A 165 -19.81 1.62 15.43
C LEU A 165 -20.19 2.86 14.60
N GLY A 166 -20.89 3.82 15.21
CA GLY A 166 -21.18 5.11 14.57
C GLY A 166 -19.91 5.88 14.17
N SER A 167 -18.89 5.90 15.01
CA SER A 167 -17.58 6.47 14.65
C SER A 167 -16.87 5.67 13.56
N GLY A 168 -17.02 4.33 13.53
CA GLY A 168 -16.46 3.49 12.47
C GLY A 168 -17.06 3.84 11.11
N LEU A 169 -18.37 4.08 11.04
CA LEU A 169 -19.03 4.59 9.83
C LEU A 169 -18.51 5.97 9.42
N GLU A 170 -18.30 6.87 10.39
CA GLU A 170 -17.73 8.19 10.11
C GLU A 170 -16.33 8.06 9.47
N THR A 171 -15.47 7.19 10.01
CA THR A 171 -14.14 6.91 9.44
C THR A 171 -14.23 6.28 8.06
N TYR A 172 -15.06 5.23 7.88
CA TYR A 172 -15.28 4.58 6.59
C TYR A 172 -15.71 5.57 5.50
N TYR A 173 -16.68 6.45 5.81
CA TYR A 173 -17.14 7.44 4.85
C TYR A 173 -16.11 8.53 4.58
N GLN A 174 -15.32 8.91 5.58
CA GLN A 174 -14.21 9.83 5.38
C GLN A 174 -13.11 9.23 4.50
N ASP A 175 -12.80 7.94 4.66
CA ASP A 175 -11.76 7.27 3.88
C ASP A 175 -12.17 7.08 2.41
N ILE A 176 -13.45 6.82 2.14
CA ILE A 176 -13.94 6.65 0.76
C ILE A 176 -14.24 7.98 0.08
N TYR A 177 -14.83 8.95 0.78
CA TYR A 177 -15.28 10.20 0.15
C TYR A 177 -14.33 11.38 0.39
N GLY A 178 -13.30 11.24 1.23
CA GLY A 178 -12.44 12.34 1.67
C GLY A 178 -13.10 13.30 2.68
N TYR A 179 -14.41 13.18 2.92
CA TYR A 179 -15.17 14.03 3.84
C TYR A 179 -16.29 13.26 4.57
N ARG A 180 -16.93 13.92 5.55
CA ARG A 180 -17.97 13.31 6.39
C ARG A 180 -19.34 13.34 5.73
N LYS A 181 -19.57 12.47 4.73
CA LYS A 181 -20.82 12.41 3.93
C LYS A 181 -22.11 12.48 4.74
N TYR A 182 -22.18 11.80 5.88
CA TYR A 182 -23.37 11.74 6.74
C TYR A 182 -23.19 12.45 8.10
N GLY A 183 -22.19 13.32 8.22
CA GLY A 183 -21.87 14.03 9.46
C GLY A 183 -21.16 13.17 10.51
N LYS A 184 -21.16 13.67 11.76
CA LYS A 184 -20.50 13.00 12.90
C LYS A 184 -21.32 11.82 13.38
N GLN A 185 -20.70 10.65 13.52
CA GLN A 185 -21.28 9.42 14.05
C GLN A 185 -22.67 9.11 13.46
N PRO A 186 -22.80 8.73 12.19
CA PRO A 186 -24.08 8.47 11.53
C PRO A 186 -24.74 7.17 12.04
N MET A 187 -25.14 7.14 13.31
CA MET A 187 -25.68 5.96 14.01
C MET A 187 -26.96 5.41 13.38
N HIS A 188 -27.68 6.23 12.60
CA HIS A 188 -28.87 5.81 11.89
C HIS A 188 -28.57 4.80 10.77
N LEU A 189 -27.32 4.75 10.28
CA LEU A 189 -26.86 3.81 9.26
C LEU A 189 -26.29 2.51 9.83
N ILE A 190 -26.20 2.34 11.15
CA ILE A 190 -25.66 1.11 11.76
C ILE A 190 -26.42 -0.11 11.25
N ARG A 191 -27.76 -0.04 11.23
CA ARG A 191 -28.59 -1.14 10.77
C ARG A 191 -28.33 -1.52 9.31
N ASP A 192 -28.12 -0.50 8.48
CA ASP A 192 -28.10 -0.69 7.03
C ASP A 192 -26.71 -1.07 6.51
N ARG A 193 -25.64 -0.71 7.25
CA ARG A 193 -24.26 -0.81 6.74
C ARG A 193 -23.35 -1.72 7.56
N MET A 194 -23.61 -1.95 8.85
CA MET A 194 -22.72 -2.79 9.68
C MET A 194 -22.86 -4.29 9.42
N GLY A 195 -23.77 -4.69 8.52
CA GLY A 195 -23.90 -6.07 8.06
C GLY A 195 -22.84 -6.43 7.02
N GLU A 196 -22.22 -5.42 6.41
CA GLU A 196 -21.14 -5.57 5.45
C GLU A 196 -19.82 -5.77 6.21
N PRO A 197 -19.14 -6.94 6.10
CA PRO A 197 -17.94 -7.22 6.90
C PRO A 197 -16.87 -6.14 6.80
N PHE A 198 -16.60 -5.62 5.59
CA PHE A 198 -15.65 -4.53 5.34
C PHE A 198 -15.93 -3.30 6.22
N ILE A 199 -17.18 -2.82 6.21
CA ILE A 199 -17.63 -1.68 7.02
C ILE A 199 -17.58 -2.01 8.51
N PHE A 200 -17.99 -3.23 8.89
CA PHE A 200 -17.93 -3.69 10.28
C PHE A 200 -16.50 -3.62 10.85
N GLY A 201 -15.49 -3.91 10.03
CA GLY A 201 -14.07 -3.78 10.40
C GLY A 201 -13.69 -2.41 10.98
N TYR A 202 -14.16 -1.31 10.37
CA TYR A 202 -13.97 0.04 10.92
C TYR A 202 -14.61 0.19 12.30
N GLY A 203 -15.82 -0.34 12.48
CA GLY A 203 -16.51 -0.35 13.77
C GLY A 203 -15.77 -1.17 14.84
N ALA A 204 -15.21 -2.32 14.46
CA ALA A 204 -14.45 -3.19 15.35
C ALA A 204 -13.16 -2.52 15.86
N LEU A 205 -12.42 -1.83 14.97
CA LEU A 205 -11.23 -1.06 15.36
C LEU A 205 -11.59 0.10 16.30
N GLU A 206 -12.67 0.82 16.02
CA GLU A 206 -13.16 1.89 16.89
C GLU A 206 -13.54 1.37 18.28
N ILE A 207 -14.20 0.20 18.36
CA ILE A 207 -14.50 -0.49 19.61
C ILE A 207 -13.22 -0.81 20.37
N TRP A 208 -12.20 -1.33 19.68
CA TRP A 208 -10.91 -1.67 20.28
C TRP A 208 -10.25 -0.47 20.97
N GLN A 209 -10.35 0.72 20.40
CA GLN A 209 -9.74 1.93 20.95
C GLN A 209 -10.50 2.50 22.18
N ARG A 210 -11.76 2.10 22.43
CA ARG A 210 -12.55 2.67 23.54
C ARG A 210 -12.11 2.13 24.90
N LYS A 211 -11.71 3.03 25.79
CA LYS A 211 -11.32 2.70 27.19
C LYS A 211 -12.46 2.19 28.07
N ARG A 212 -13.72 2.48 27.71
CA ARG A 212 -14.91 2.10 28.49
C ARG A 212 -15.44 0.72 28.16
N ILE A 213 -14.90 0.08 27.12
CA ILE A 213 -15.26 -1.27 26.70
C ILE A 213 -14.20 -2.22 27.27
N SER A 214 -14.66 -3.31 27.86
CA SER A 214 -13.79 -4.32 28.48
C SER A 214 -12.91 -5.03 27.44
N LEU A 215 -11.75 -5.53 27.86
CA LEU A 215 -10.89 -6.34 26.97
C LEU A 215 -11.63 -7.58 26.47
N GLU A 216 -12.39 -8.25 27.34
CA GLU A 216 -13.21 -9.41 26.98
C GLU A 216 -14.18 -9.10 25.82
N THR A 217 -14.94 -8.00 25.93
CA THR A 217 -15.85 -7.57 24.86
C THR A 217 -15.09 -7.23 23.57
N LYS A 218 -13.94 -6.56 23.66
CA LYS A 218 -13.13 -6.24 22.48
C LYS A 218 -12.65 -7.50 21.77
N LEU A 219 -12.21 -8.52 22.51
CA LEU A 219 -11.77 -9.79 21.93
C LEU A 219 -12.93 -10.53 21.26
N LYS A 220 -14.11 -10.56 21.87
CA LYS A 220 -15.31 -11.14 21.26
C LYS A 220 -15.68 -10.43 19.95
N VAL A 221 -15.56 -9.11 19.89
CA VAL A 221 -15.82 -8.31 18.68
C VAL A 221 -14.78 -8.60 17.59
N CYS A 222 -13.49 -8.70 17.95
CA CYS A 222 -12.43 -9.11 17.02
C CYS A 222 -12.65 -10.52 16.48
N GLN A 223 -13.08 -11.46 17.34
CA GLN A 223 -13.41 -12.82 16.95
C GLN A 223 -14.59 -12.84 15.97
N TYR A 224 -15.68 -12.12 16.29
CA TYR A 224 -16.82 -11.98 15.39
C TYR A 224 -16.43 -11.40 14.03
N ALA A 225 -15.58 -10.37 13.99
CA ALA A 225 -15.10 -9.80 12.74
C ALA A 225 -14.43 -10.85 11.84
N THR A 226 -13.62 -11.75 12.42
CA THR A 226 -13.00 -12.85 11.66
C THR A 226 -13.98 -13.98 11.29
N GLU A 227 -15.13 -14.08 11.95
CA GLU A 227 -16.13 -15.13 11.70
C GLU A 227 -17.14 -14.74 10.61
N ILE A 228 -17.37 -13.44 10.42
CA ILE A 228 -18.26 -12.93 9.36
C ILE A 228 -17.56 -12.76 8.00
N LEU A 229 -16.34 -13.28 7.85
CA LEU A 229 -15.62 -13.25 6.58
C LEU A 229 -16.45 -13.92 5.49
N ASN A 230 -16.55 -13.25 4.35
CA ASN A 230 -17.18 -13.78 3.14
C ASN A 230 -16.32 -13.41 1.93
N PRO A 231 -15.19 -14.08 1.69
CA PRO A 231 -14.24 -13.68 0.65
C PRO A 231 -14.82 -13.69 -0.78
N GLY A 232 -16.01 -14.29 -1.00
CA GLY A 232 -16.74 -14.22 -2.26
C GLY A 232 -17.67 -13.00 -2.41
N ALA A 233 -17.81 -12.15 -1.40
CA ALA A 233 -18.61 -10.92 -1.48
C ALA A 233 -17.71 -9.68 -1.61
N GLU A 234 -18.15 -8.67 -2.36
CA GLU A 234 -17.42 -7.42 -2.63
C GLU A 234 -16.93 -6.70 -1.35
N TYR A 235 -17.75 -6.72 -0.30
CA TYR A 235 -17.42 -6.18 1.04
C TYR A 235 -17.25 -7.25 2.10
N GLY A 236 -16.96 -8.48 1.69
CA GLY A 236 -16.93 -9.61 2.61
C GLY A 236 -15.67 -9.73 3.47
N MET A 237 -14.68 -8.85 3.28
CA MET A 237 -13.45 -8.81 4.06
C MET A 237 -13.44 -7.61 5.01
N PRO A 238 -13.43 -7.77 6.34
CA PRO A 238 -13.33 -6.67 7.29
C PRO A 238 -12.11 -5.78 7.05
N HIS A 239 -12.33 -4.47 7.11
CA HIS A 239 -11.25 -3.50 7.15
C HIS A 239 -10.37 -3.71 8.41
N GLY A 240 -9.05 -3.57 8.26
CA GLY A 240 -8.09 -3.69 9.36
C GLY A 240 -7.92 -5.11 9.89
N LEU A 241 -8.16 -6.12 9.07
CA LEU A 241 -8.13 -7.52 9.47
C LEU A 241 -6.79 -7.97 10.07
N VAL A 242 -5.65 -7.49 9.54
CA VAL A 242 -4.32 -7.72 10.12
C VAL A 242 -4.21 -7.14 11.53
N THR A 243 -4.78 -5.96 11.76
CA THR A 243 -4.82 -5.34 13.10
C THR A 243 -5.67 -6.14 14.06
N ILE A 244 -6.83 -6.59 13.62
CA ILE A 244 -7.74 -7.45 14.39
C ILE A 244 -7.03 -8.74 14.79
N LEU A 245 -6.32 -9.38 13.86
CA LEU A 245 -5.49 -10.55 14.15
C LEU A 245 -4.38 -10.21 15.16
N GLY A 246 -3.68 -9.09 15.01
CA GLY A 246 -2.64 -8.66 15.95
C GLY A 246 -3.16 -8.37 17.35
N HIS A 247 -4.39 -7.88 17.47
CA HIS A 247 -5.08 -7.71 18.74
C HIS A 247 -5.43 -9.05 19.40
N LEU A 248 -5.90 -10.03 18.63
CA LEU A 248 -6.13 -11.39 19.12
C LEU A 248 -4.81 -12.07 19.52
N ALA A 249 -3.77 -11.93 18.70
CA ALA A 249 -2.43 -12.46 18.94
C ALA A 249 -1.82 -11.90 20.24
N ALA A 250 -1.83 -10.58 20.41
CA ALA A 250 -1.33 -9.90 21.61
C ALA A 250 -2.04 -10.37 22.90
N ALA A 251 -3.31 -10.77 22.80
CA ALA A 251 -4.10 -11.26 23.91
C ALA A 251 -3.99 -12.78 24.13
N GLY A 252 -3.26 -13.51 23.27
CA GLY A 252 -3.20 -14.97 23.30
C GLY A 252 -4.53 -15.64 22.94
N ALA A 253 -5.40 -14.94 22.21
CA ALA A 253 -6.73 -15.39 21.80
C ALA A 253 -6.79 -15.78 20.30
N LEU A 254 -5.68 -15.66 19.58
CA LEU A 254 -5.60 -16.08 18.18
C LEU A 254 -5.30 -17.58 18.08
N GLU A 255 -6.19 -18.30 17.42
CA GLU A 255 -6.08 -19.72 17.11
C GLU A 255 -5.46 -19.92 15.72
N VAL A 256 -4.71 -21.01 15.53
CA VAL A 256 -4.01 -21.30 14.27
C VAL A 256 -4.97 -21.55 13.11
N GLY A 257 -6.07 -22.28 13.33
CA GLY A 257 -7.11 -22.48 12.31
C GLY A 257 -7.72 -21.16 11.83
N ARG A 258 -8.03 -20.25 12.75
CA ARG A 258 -8.55 -18.91 12.46
C ARG A 258 -7.56 -18.06 11.69
N PHE A 259 -6.29 -18.10 12.10
CA PHE A 259 -5.21 -17.46 11.37
C PHE A 259 -5.16 -17.93 9.91
N PHE A 260 -5.12 -19.24 9.69
CA PHE A 260 -5.07 -19.81 8.34
C PHE A 260 -6.28 -19.43 7.49
N TYR A 261 -7.48 -19.52 8.06
CA TYR A 261 -8.72 -19.13 7.38
C TYR A 261 -8.68 -17.67 6.94
N VAL A 262 -8.27 -16.77 7.82
CA VAL A 262 -8.17 -15.33 7.52
C VAL A 262 -7.12 -15.08 6.44
N MET A 263 -5.94 -15.70 6.54
CA MET A 263 -4.90 -15.55 5.51
C MET A 263 -5.38 -16.07 4.15
N MET A 264 -6.05 -17.23 4.11
CA MET A 264 -6.65 -17.74 2.88
C MET A 264 -7.68 -16.77 2.29
N ALA A 265 -8.57 -16.24 3.12
CA ALA A 265 -9.60 -15.29 2.68
C ALA A 265 -8.98 -14.01 2.09
N MET A 266 -7.92 -13.48 2.71
CA MET A 266 -7.25 -12.28 2.20
C MET A 266 -6.46 -12.54 0.92
N GLU A 267 -5.84 -13.71 0.77
CA GLU A 267 -5.18 -14.07 -0.49
C GLU A 267 -6.18 -14.32 -1.62
N TYR A 268 -7.36 -14.84 -1.28
CA TYR A 268 -8.43 -15.08 -2.24
C TYR A 268 -9.03 -13.78 -2.76
N GLY A 269 -9.26 -12.79 -1.89
CA GLY A 269 -9.82 -11.49 -2.26
C GLY A 269 -8.93 -10.61 -3.16
N GLY A 270 -7.85 -11.16 -3.72
CA GLY A 270 -6.92 -10.44 -4.58
C GLY A 270 -5.78 -9.77 -3.81
N VAL A 271 -4.73 -9.41 -4.54
CA VAL A 271 -3.62 -8.58 -4.00
C VAL A 271 -4.20 -7.26 -3.44
N GLY A 272 -5.23 -6.73 -4.10
CA GLY A 272 -6.00 -5.58 -3.65
C GLY A 272 -6.60 -5.76 -2.26
N ALA A 273 -7.29 -6.85 -1.93
CA ALA A 273 -7.86 -7.02 -0.58
C ALA A 273 -6.76 -7.16 0.50
N PHE A 274 -5.71 -7.92 0.20
CA PHE A 274 -4.58 -8.08 1.11
C PHE A 274 -3.89 -6.73 1.35
N GLN A 275 -3.54 -6.00 0.28
CA GLN A 275 -2.93 -4.69 0.37
C GLN A 275 -3.87 -3.68 1.03
N ARG A 276 -5.14 -3.55 0.61
CA ARG A 276 -6.14 -2.63 1.20
C ARG A 276 -6.30 -2.82 2.70
N SER A 277 -6.29 -4.07 3.18
CA SER A 277 -6.38 -4.36 4.61
C SER A 277 -5.17 -3.87 5.43
N ILE A 278 -4.02 -3.65 4.78
CA ILE A 278 -2.79 -3.15 5.40
C ILE A 278 -2.56 -1.66 5.07
N TRP A 279 -2.92 -1.22 3.86
CA TRP A 279 -2.79 0.13 3.30
C TRP A 279 -3.68 1.15 4.01
N GLN A 280 -4.96 0.82 4.18
CA GLN A 280 -5.93 1.79 4.70
C GLN A 280 -5.83 1.80 6.23
N HIS A 281 -5.52 2.98 6.79
CA HIS A 281 -5.42 3.52 8.17
C HIS A 281 -5.61 2.66 9.45
N GLY A 282 -5.97 1.39 9.36
CA GLY A 282 -6.15 0.47 10.47
C GLY A 282 -4.90 -0.30 10.89
N THR A 283 -3.92 -0.55 9.98
CA THR A 283 -2.73 -1.34 10.34
C THR A 283 -1.73 -0.57 11.16
N THR A 284 -1.54 -1.04 12.40
CA THR A 284 -0.55 -0.48 13.33
C THR A 284 0.68 -1.36 13.36
N ARG A 285 1.85 -0.74 13.47
CA ARG A 285 3.12 -1.44 13.65
C ARG A 285 3.04 -2.43 14.82
N GLU A 286 2.42 -2.01 15.93
CA GLU A 286 2.27 -2.80 17.14
C GLU A 286 1.46 -4.08 16.89
N ALA A 287 0.39 -4.01 16.09
CA ALA A 287 -0.41 -5.18 15.78
C ALA A 287 0.34 -6.18 14.88
N VAL A 288 1.10 -5.69 13.89
CA VAL A 288 1.94 -6.56 13.05
C VAL A 288 3.03 -7.22 13.87
N LEU A 289 3.72 -6.49 14.75
CA LEU A 289 4.73 -7.06 15.63
C LEU A 289 4.14 -8.10 16.61
N ALA A 290 2.94 -7.86 17.14
CA ALA A 290 2.25 -8.83 17.97
C ALA A 290 1.91 -10.13 17.22
N LEU A 291 1.57 -10.05 15.93
CA LEU A 291 1.40 -11.23 15.08
C LEU A 291 2.71 -11.99 14.89
N LEU A 292 3.82 -11.29 14.67
CA LEU A 292 5.14 -11.92 14.59
C LEU A 292 5.53 -12.61 15.91
N ASP A 293 5.26 -11.98 17.05
CA ASP A 293 5.44 -12.58 18.39
C ASP A 293 4.68 -13.88 18.53
N TRP A 294 3.39 -13.87 18.19
CA TRP A 294 2.54 -15.06 18.24
C TRP A 294 3.02 -16.14 17.27
N LEU A 295 3.36 -15.78 16.02
CA LEU A 295 3.83 -16.72 15.01
C LEU A 295 5.16 -17.39 15.41
N ALA A 296 6.11 -16.61 15.93
CA ALA A 296 7.39 -17.13 16.40
C ALA A 296 7.21 -18.09 17.58
N ALA A 297 6.32 -17.75 18.52
CA ALA A 297 6.05 -18.53 19.73
C ALA A 297 5.19 -19.78 19.48
N SER A 298 4.46 -19.85 18.37
CA SER A 298 3.60 -20.99 18.07
C SER A 298 4.41 -22.25 17.75
N GLU A 299 4.08 -23.35 18.41
CA GLU A 299 4.66 -24.67 18.17
C GLU A 299 3.92 -25.44 17.05
N GLU A 300 2.79 -24.91 16.58
CA GLU A 300 1.94 -25.56 15.58
C GLU A 300 2.44 -25.33 14.14
N PHE A 301 3.24 -24.29 13.92
CA PHE A 301 3.89 -24.01 12.64
C PHE A 301 5.28 -24.62 12.60
N SER A 302 5.61 -25.23 11.46
CA SER A 302 6.99 -25.56 11.14
C SER A 302 7.83 -24.30 10.91
N ASP A 303 9.14 -24.47 11.01
CA ASP A 303 10.12 -23.41 10.79
C ASP A 303 10.06 -22.81 9.37
N ASP A 304 9.83 -23.66 8.36
CA ASP A 304 9.62 -23.26 6.98
C ASP A 304 8.33 -22.42 6.83
N GLU A 305 7.24 -22.84 7.49
CA GLU A 305 5.96 -22.10 7.46
C GLU A 305 6.09 -20.72 8.10
N LYS A 306 6.78 -20.63 9.24
CA LYS A 306 7.05 -19.36 9.91
C LYS A 306 7.81 -18.42 8.97
N SER A 307 8.87 -18.93 8.35
CA SER A 307 9.71 -18.15 7.43
C SER A 307 8.91 -17.66 6.22
N TRP A 308 8.04 -18.51 5.67
CA TRP A 308 7.18 -18.14 4.56
C TRP A 308 6.17 -17.03 4.93
N TRP A 309 5.50 -17.13 6.08
CA TRP A 309 4.53 -16.11 6.51
C TRP A 309 5.19 -14.75 6.74
N VAL A 310 6.38 -14.75 7.34
CA VAL A 310 7.15 -13.52 7.55
C VAL A 310 7.59 -12.90 6.23
N TRP A 311 8.04 -13.73 5.28
CA TRP A 311 8.33 -13.27 3.94
C TRP A 311 7.08 -12.66 3.29
N ARG A 312 5.95 -13.35 3.30
CA ARG A 312 4.72 -12.89 2.66
C ARG A 312 4.22 -11.58 3.26
N TRP A 313 4.26 -11.44 4.58
CA TRP A 313 3.89 -10.19 5.26
C TRP A 313 4.86 -9.06 5.00
N SER A 314 6.15 -9.34 4.88
CA SER A 314 7.10 -8.30 4.52
C SER A 314 6.82 -7.73 3.13
N LEU A 315 6.34 -8.55 2.18
CA LEU A 315 5.86 -8.06 0.88
C LEU A 315 4.57 -7.28 0.99
N ALA A 316 3.67 -7.73 1.86
CA ALA A 316 2.42 -7.04 2.15
C ALA A 316 2.60 -5.61 2.64
N CYS A 317 3.68 -5.38 3.39
CA CYS A 317 4.01 -4.10 4.02
C CYS A 317 4.85 -3.19 3.11
N ASP A 318 5.07 -3.55 1.84
CA ASP A 318 5.99 -2.84 0.93
C ASP A 318 5.63 -1.36 0.70
N PHE A 319 4.35 -1.01 0.81
CA PHE A 319 3.83 0.34 0.73
C PHE A 319 4.32 1.27 1.85
N ASP A 320 4.68 0.73 3.02
CA ASP A 320 5.30 1.47 4.11
C ASP A 320 6.72 0.93 4.35
N VAL A 321 7.71 1.62 3.76
CA VAL A 321 9.13 1.31 3.88
C VAL A 321 9.62 1.26 5.35
N HIS A 322 8.97 1.98 6.26
CA HIS A 322 9.30 1.96 7.68
C HIS A 322 8.71 0.73 8.37
N LEU A 323 7.47 0.37 8.07
CA LEU A 323 6.83 -0.83 8.59
C LEU A 323 7.53 -2.10 8.12
N VAL A 324 7.80 -2.24 6.81
CA VAL A 324 8.49 -3.41 6.26
C VAL A 324 9.87 -3.60 6.88
N ARG A 325 10.63 -2.51 7.10
CA ARG A 325 11.92 -2.56 7.78
C ARG A 325 11.77 -2.96 9.23
N ALA A 326 10.78 -2.43 9.94
CA ALA A 326 10.53 -2.76 11.33
C ALA A 326 10.20 -4.25 11.51
N VAL A 327 9.32 -4.80 10.66
CA VAL A 327 8.96 -6.22 10.62
C VAL A 327 10.19 -7.10 10.40
N ALA A 328 10.97 -6.78 9.36
CA ALA A 328 12.14 -7.57 9.00
C ALA A 328 13.25 -7.50 10.07
N GLN A 329 13.56 -6.31 10.58
CA GLN A 329 14.58 -6.12 11.61
C GLN A 329 14.20 -6.79 12.92
N ASP A 330 12.92 -6.68 13.32
CA ASP A 330 12.43 -7.33 14.53
C ASP A 330 12.58 -8.85 14.42
N TRP A 331 12.13 -9.45 13.32
CA TRP A 331 12.27 -10.90 13.11
C TRP A 331 13.73 -11.36 13.12
N LEU A 332 14.60 -10.67 12.39
CA LEU A 332 16.03 -11.00 12.29
C LEU A 332 16.80 -10.80 13.62
N ALA A 333 16.29 -9.97 14.52
CA ALA A 333 16.89 -9.71 15.83
C ALA A 333 16.49 -10.73 16.90
N ARG A 334 15.45 -11.56 16.67
CA ARG A 334 14.96 -12.52 17.66
C ARG A 334 15.96 -13.66 17.88
N GLU A 335 16.35 -13.87 19.14
CA GLU A 335 17.19 -15.00 19.53
C GLU A 335 16.45 -16.34 19.43
N THR A 336 15.12 -16.32 19.54
CA THR A 336 14.27 -17.51 19.44
C THR A 336 14.10 -18.01 18.01
N VAL A 337 14.45 -17.20 17.01
CA VAL A 337 14.42 -17.59 15.60
C VAL A 337 15.80 -18.16 15.23
N PRO A 338 15.89 -19.44 14.84
CA PRO A 338 17.10 -20.07 14.34
C PRO A 338 17.78 -19.29 13.21
N ASP A 339 19.11 -19.37 13.16
CA ASP A 339 19.90 -18.67 12.15
C ASP A 339 19.67 -19.20 10.73
N ASP A 340 19.31 -20.48 10.57
CA ASP A 340 18.95 -21.05 9.27
C ASP A 340 17.66 -20.46 8.70
N GLN A 341 16.64 -20.22 9.52
CA GLN A 341 15.42 -19.53 9.14
C GLN A 341 15.68 -18.08 8.75
N LYS A 342 16.49 -17.36 9.55
CA LYS A 342 16.90 -15.98 9.20
C LYS A 342 17.62 -15.96 7.87
N TRP A 343 18.48 -16.96 7.63
CA TRP A 343 19.23 -17.09 6.39
C TRP A 343 18.29 -17.35 5.21
N GLN A 344 17.38 -18.31 5.32
CA GLN A 344 16.38 -18.63 4.29
C GLN A 344 15.51 -17.42 3.95
N LEU A 345 15.06 -16.67 4.97
CA LEU A 345 14.26 -15.47 4.79
C LEU A 345 15.04 -14.37 4.04
N CYS A 346 16.29 -14.10 4.44
CA CYS A 346 17.13 -13.12 3.76
C CYS A 346 17.41 -13.50 2.30
N ARG A 347 17.65 -14.78 2.03
CA ARG A 347 17.83 -15.34 0.68
C ARG A 347 16.57 -15.26 -0.14
N GLY A 348 15.42 -15.56 0.45
CA GLY A 348 14.11 -15.41 -0.16
C GLY A 348 13.75 -13.98 -0.54
N TRP A 349 14.20 -12.99 0.24
CA TRP A 349 14.07 -11.59 -0.17
C TRP A 349 14.97 -11.23 -1.36
N LEU A 350 16.16 -11.82 -1.46
CA LEU A 350 17.09 -11.53 -2.56
C LEU A 350 16.71 -12.24 -3.87
N LYS A 351 16.30 -13.50 -3.79
CA LYS A 351 15.95 -14.35 -4.93
C LYS A 351 14.45 -14.51 -5.15
N GLU A 352 13.66 -13.60 -4.58
CA GLU A 352 12.22 -13.52 -4.84
C GLU A 352 11.54 -14.90 -4.62
N ALA A 353 11.62 -15.43 -3.40
CA ALA A 353 11.05 -16.72 -2.98
C ALA A 353 11.56 -18.01 -3.66
N GLU A 354 12.46 -17.99 -4.65
CA GLU A 354 13.03 -19.23 -5.23
C GLU A 354 13.64 -20.16 -4.16
N GLU A 355 14.08 -19.59 -3.02
CA GLU A 355 14.75 -20.31 -1.93
C GLU A 355 13.92 -20.41 -0.63
N ILE A 356 12.67 -19.92 -0.60
CA ILE A 356 11.82 -20.06 0.59
C ILE A 356 11.06 -21.37 0.54
N GLY A 357 11.65 -22.37 1.19
CA GLY A 357 10.99 -23.53 1.80
C GLY A 357 9.85 -24.20 1.02
N THR A 358 9.02 -24.96 1.75
CA THR A 358 7.79 -25.50 1.20
C THR A 358 6.67 -24.49 1.42
N PRO A 359 5.79 -24.23 0.43
CA PRO A 359 4.64 -23.39 0.66
C PRO A 359 3.78 -23.91 1.84
N PRO A 360 3.24 -23.04 2.70
CA PRO A 360 2.54 -23.45 3.92
C PRO A 360 1.35 -24.36 3.66
N LYS A 361 0.82 -25.02 4.70
CA LYS A 361 -0.44 -25.78 4.56
C LYS A 361 -1.56 -24.96 3.91
N ALA A 362 -1.71 -23.68 4.24
CA ALA A 362 -2.67 -22.80 3.57
C ALA A 362 -2.45 -22.70 2.05
N TRP A 363 -1.21 -22.78 1.59
CA TRP A 363 -0.92 -22.85 0.17
C TRP A 363 -1.44 -24.12 -0.47
N GLN A 364 -1.16 -25.25 0.18
CA GLN A 364 -1.60 -26.55 -0.28
C GLN A 364 -3.13 -26.61 -0.27
N MET A 365 -3.76 -26.03 0.74
CA MET A 365 -5.22 -25.89 0.85
C MET A 365 -5.75 -25.05 -0.31
N MET A 366 -5.21 -23.86 -0.55
CA MET A 366 -5.64 -22.99 -1.65
C MET A 366 -5.43 -23.66 -3.02
N THR A 367 -4.32 -24.39 -3.19
CA THR A 367 -4.01 -25.12 -4.42
C THR A 367 -5.02 -26.25 -4.64
N ALA A 368 -5.27 -27.06 -3.62
CA ALA A 368 -6.27 -28.12 -3.65
C ALA A 368 -7.68 -27.55 -3.91
N TYR A 369 -8.01 -26.46 -3.21
CA TYR A 369 -9.25 -25.72 -3.36
C TYR A 369 -9.46 -25.26 -4.81
N MET A 370 -8.50 -24.53 -5.37
CA MET A 370 -8.56 -23.99 -6.73
C MET A 370 -8.51 -25.08 -7.81
N ALA A 371 -7.84 -26.20 -7.54
CA ALA A 371 -7.86 -27.37 -8.41
C ALA A 371 -9.19 -28.14 -8.35
N GLY A 372 -10.08 -27.80 -7.41
CA GLY A 372 -11.31 -28.55 -7.13
C GLY A 372 -11.05 -29.91 -6.46
N ASP A 373 -9.85 -30.14 -5.91
CA ASP A 373 -9.48 -31.36 -5.19
C ASP A 373 -10.04 -31.32 -3.76
N ARG A 374 -11.34 -31.62 -3.64
CA ARG A 374 -12.06 -31.59 -2.37
C ARG A 374 -11.51 -32.59 -1.34
N ASP A 375 -10.96 -33.73 -1.78
CA ASP A 375 -10.45 -34.75 -0.87
C ASP A 375 -9.13 -34.28 -0.23
N GLN A 376 -8.22 -33.71 -1.03
CA GLN A 376 -6.98 -33.13 -0.52
C GLN A 376 -7.27 -31.91 0.36
N LEU A 377 -8.19 -31.04 -0.05
CA LEU A 377 -8.60 -29.89 0.75
C LEU A 377 -9.20 -30.32 2.09
N ALA A 378 -10.11 -31.31 2.10
CA ALA A 378 -10.71 -31.83 3.33
C ALA A 378 -9.66 -32.36 4.30
N GLN A 379 -8.68 -33.11 3.78
CA GLN A 379 -7.57 -33.63 4.60
C GLN A 379 -6.74 -32.49 5.19
N LEU A 380 -6.39 -31.49 4.39
CA LEU A 380 -5.58 -30.35 4.84
C LEU A 380 -6.31 -29.46 5.85
N VAL A 381 -7.61 -29.22 5.66
CA VAL A 381 -8.48 -28.50 6.61
C VAL A 381 -8.53 -29.25 7.95
N GLN A 382 -8.71 -30.58 7.90
CA GLN A 382 -8.69 -31.42 9.09
C GLN A 382 -7.33 -31.40 9.81
N ASP A 383 -6.22 -31.39 9.05
CA ASP A 383 -4.85 -31.35 9.57
C ASP A 383 -4.49 -30.03 10.29
N VAL A 384 -5.27 -28.96 10.07
CA VAL A 384 -5.15 -27.67 10.79
C VAL A 384 -6.27 -27.44 11.80
N GLY A 385 -7.12 -28.44 12.04
CA GLY A 385 -8.21 -28.39 13.02
C GLY A 385 -9.42 -27.54 12.60
N GLY A 386 -9.61 -27.28 11.30
CA GLY A 386 -10.79 -26.58 10.77
C GLY A 386 -11.91 -27.53 10.33
N ASP A 387 -13.06 -26.96 9.91
CA ASP A 387 -14.13 -27.69 9.23
C ASP A 387 -14.20 -27.26 7.75
N LEU A 388 -14.36 -28.24 6.85
CA LEU A 388 -14.48 -27.98 5.41
C LEU A 388 -15.76 -27.18 5.10
N SER A 389 -16.80 -27.30 5.92
CA SER A 389 -18.03 -26.51 5.74
C SER A 389 -17.85 -25.01 5.96
N ASP A 390 -16.74 -24.61 6.58
CA ASP A 390 -16.42 -23.20 6.82
C ASP A 390 -15.78 -22.54 5.59
N LEU A 391 -15.39 -23.35 4.58
CA LEU A 391 -14.91 -22.86 3.30
C LEU A 391 -16.08 -22.78 2.30
N PRO A 392 -16.20 -21.69 1.51
CA PRO A 392 -17.19 -21.63 0.43
C PRO A 392 -16.99 -22.80 -0.53
N ALA A 393 -18.03 -23.27 -1.21
CA ALA A 393 -17.84 -24.30 -2.21
C ALA A 393 -17.03 -23.73 -3.41
N PRO A 394 -16.10 -24.50 -4.02
CA PRO A 394 -15.30 -24.01 -5.16
C PRO A 394 -16.13 -23.46 -6.34
N ASP A 395 -17.36 -23.95 -6.50
CA ASP A 395 -18.34 -23.54 -7.51
C ASP A 395 -19.23 -22.36 -7.09
N GLU A 396 -19.22 -21.99 -5.80
CA GLU A 396 -19.90 -20.81 -5.26
C GLU A 396 -18.98 -19.58 -5.24
N MET A 397 -17.71 -19.77 -5.55
CA MET A 397 -16.76 -18.67 -5.63
C MET A 397 -17.00 -17.86 -6.91
N PRO A 398 -17.20 -16.53 -6.79
CA PRO A 398 -17.29 -15.69 -7.96
C PRO A 398 -16.00 -15.84 -8.77
N PRO A 399 -16.07 -15.80 -10.11
CA PRO A 399 -14.87 -15.56 -10.89
C PRO A 399 -14.20 -14.28 -10.36
N PRO A 400 -12.85 -14.19 -10.37
CA PRO A 400 -12.17 -12.94 -9.99
C PRO A 400 -12.83 -11.79 -10.74
N VAL A 401 -13.18 -10.73 -10.01
CA VAL A 401 -13.98 -9.59 -10.50
C VAL A 401 -13.30 -8.93 -11.71
N ASP A 402 -11.97 -9.02 -11.77
CA ASP A 402 -11.14 -8.65 -12.92
C ASP A 402 -9.99 -9.66 -13.07
N ASP A 403 -9.70 -10.08 -14.31
CA ASP A 403 -8.50 -10.88 -14.65
C ASP A 403 -7.18 -10.17 -14.24
N ARG A 404 -7.24 -8.86 -13.92
CA ARG A 404 -6.13 -8.05 -13.40
C ARG A 404 -5.98 -8.06 -11.88
N GLU A 405 -7.02 -8.38 -11.11
CA GLU A 405 -6.98 -8.42 -9.64
C GLU A 405 -6.82 -9.85 -9.10
N MET A 406 -6.08 -10.69 -9.82
CA MET A 406 -5.78 -12.02 -9.30
C MET A 406 -4.96 -11.92 -8.00
N GLY A 407 -5.35 -12.69 -6.99
CA GLY A 407 -4.57 -12.81 -5.76
C GLY A 407 -3.16 -13.31 -6.04
N PHE A 408 -2.20 -12.95 -5.18
CA PHE A 408 -0.81 -13.40 -5.27
C PHE A 408 -0.72 -14.92 -5.44
N MET A 409 -1.55 -15.65 -4.68
CA MET A 409 -1.71 -17.10 -4.78
C MET A 409 -2.14 -17.59 -6.17
N GLN A 410 -3.11 -16.88 -6.78
CA GLN A 410 -3.65 -17.24 -8.10
C GLN A 410 -2.64 -16.93 -9.22
N GLU A 411 -1.94 -15.81 -9.14
CA GLU A 411 -0.85 -15.49 -10.08
C GLU A 411 0.24 -16.57 -10.06
N MET A 412 0.57 -17.03 -8.85
CA MET A 412 1.56 -18.08 -8.66
C MET A 412 1.09 -19.44 -9.22
N LEU A 413 -0.16 -19.82 -9.00
CA LEU A 413 -0.73 -21.07 -9.50
C LEU A 413 -0.85 -21.10 -11.03
N LEU A 414 -1.07 -19.95 -11.64
CA LEU A 414 -1.15 -19.82 -13.09
C LEU A 414 0.24 -19.70 -13.75
N GLU A 415 1.32 -19.86 -12.98
CA GLU A 415 2.71 -19.63 -13.43
C GLU A 415 2.90 -18.26 -14.08
N ARG A 416 2.01 -17.30 -13.79
CA ARG A 416 2.07 -15.91 -14.28
C ARG A 416 2.97 -15.07 -13.38
N TRP A 417 4.02 -15.69 -12.82
CA TRP A 417 4.92 -15.14 -11.82
C TRP A 417 5.52 -13.82 -12.29
N ARG A 418 4.91 -12.72 -11.88
CA ARG A 418 5.60 -11.45 -11.64
C ARG A 418 5.54 -11.27 -10.14
N ILE A 419 6.48 -11.88 -9.44
CA ILE A 419 6.57 -11.74 -7.99
C ILE A 419 6.50 -10.25 -7.68
N GLY A 420 5.56 -9.86 -6.82
CA GLY A 420 5.48 -8.49 -6.31
C GLY A 420 6.88 -8.09 -5.89
N MET A 421 7.41 -7.04 -6.51
CA MET A 421 8.83 -6.72 -6.43
C MET A 421 9.23 -6.62 -4.96
N VAL A 422 10.08 -7.56 -4.50
CA VAL A 422 10.49 -7.56 -3.09
C VAL A 422 11.07 -6.20 -2.77
N SER A 423 10.52 -5.55 -1.74
CA SER A 423 10.89 -4.17 -1.41
C SER A 423 12.41 -3.99 -1.44
N PRO A 424 12.94 -2.97 -2.14
CA PRO A 424 14.38 -2.73 -2.20
C PRO A 424 15.00 -2.55 -0.80
N ALA A 425 14.21 -2.13 0.19
CA ALA A 425 14.62 -2.06 1.59
C ALA A 425 14.96 -3.43 2.19
N LEU A 426 14.20 -4.47 1.88
CA LEU A 426 14.43 -5.84 2.34
C LEU A 426 15.69 -6.42 1.69
N LYS A 427 15.84 -6.30 0.37
CA LYS A 427 17.03 -6.74 -0.35
C LYS A 427 18.31 -6.12 0.22
N ARG A 428 18.27 -4.80 0.48
CA ARG A 428 19.41 -4.11 1.09
C ARG A 428 19.72 -4.60 2.51
N LEU A 429 18.69 -4.89 3.31
CA LEU A 429 18.84 -5.39 4.69
C LEU A 429 19.40 -6.82 4.71
N SER A 430 18.99 -7.68 3.78
CA SER A 430 19.43 -9.09 3.70
C SER A 430 20.94 -9.24 3.56
N ILE A 431 21.58 -8.41 2.74
CA ILE A 431 22.97 -8.61 2.32
C ILE A 431 23.96 -8.59 3.50
N PRO A 432 24.01 -7.54 4.35
CA PRO A 432 24.86 -7.56 5.53
C PRO A 432 24.44 -8.66 6.51
N LYS A 433 23.13 -8.94 6.62
CA LYS A 433 22.63 -9.97 7.54
C LYS A 433 23.10 -11.38 7.14
N LEU A 434 23.16 -11.71 5.86
CA LEU A 434 23.66 -13.01 5.39
C LEU A 434 25.12 -13.23 5.78
N VAL A 435 25.95 -12.19 5.73
CA VAL A 435 27.35 -12.25 6.21
C VAL A 435 27.41 -12.47 7.72
N GLU A 436 26.54 -11.80 8.50
CA GLU A 436 26.41 -12.08 9.95
C GLU A 436 26.01 -13.53 10.24
N LEU A 437 25.18 -14.12 9.37
CA LEU A 437 24.69 -15.50 9.46
C LEU A 437 25.69 -16.54 8.91
N GLY A 438 26.92 -16.12 8.59
CA GLY A 438 28.03 -17.01 8.27
C GLY A 438 28.39 -17.11 6.79
N GLU A 439 27.75 -16.33 5.91
CA GLU A 439 28.18 -16.27 4.51
C GLU A 439 29.52 -15.53 4.34
N GLY A 440 30.30 -16.00 3.36
CA GLY A 440 31.56 -15.36 2.98
C GLY A 440 31.31 -13.97 2.37
N PRO A 441 31.88 -12.89 2.93
CA PRO A 441 31.56 -11.53 2.49
C PRO A 441 31.96 -11.26 1.03
N LEU A 442 33.05 -11.83 0.54
CA LEU A 442 33.48 -11.60 -0.85
C LEU A 442 32.73 -12.51 -1.82
N GLU A 443 32.46 -13.75 -1.42
CA GLU A 443 31.68 -14.71 -2.18
C GLU A 443 30.26 -14.19 -2.44
N LEU A 444 29.58 -13.69 -1.41
CA LEU A 444 28.25 -13.08 -1.54
C LEU A 444 28.29 -11.82 -2.40
N VAL A 445 29.30 -10.95 -2.22
CA VAL A 445 29.45 -9.73 -3.04
C VAL A 445 29.63 -10.09 -4.52
N ASP A 446 30.45 -11.10 -4.82
CA ASP A 446 30.69 -11.54 -6.20
C ASP A 446 29.45 -12.19 -6.82
N GLU A 447 28.69 -12.99 -6.05
CA GLU A 447 27.40 -13.56 -6.48
C GLU A 447 26.40 -12.46 -6.87
N LEU A 448 26.20 -11.48 -5.99
CA LEU A 448 25.20 -10.42 -6.18
C LEU A 448 25.59 -9.39 -7.23
N TRP A 449 26.87 -9.29 -7.57
CA TRP A 449 27.35 -8.31 -8.54
C TRP A 449 26.78 -8.52 -9.94
N ASP A 450 26.58 -9.78 -10.30
CA ASP A 450 26.16 -10.18 -11.64
C ASP A 450 24.64 -10.40 -11.74
N THR A 451 23.88 -10.01 -10.71
CA THR A 451 22.42 -10.11 -10.73
C THR A 451 21.85 -9.15 -11.77
N PRO A 452 21.13 -9.63 -12.81
CA PRO A 452 20.72 -8.83 -13.96
C PRO A 452 19.54 -7.88 -13.69
N ASN A 453 19.03 -7.81 -12.46
CA ASN A 453 17.80 -7.10 -12.16
C ASN A 453 18.04 -5.58 -12.03
N GLU A 454 17.62 -4.82 -13.04
CA GLU A 454 17.81 -3.37 -13.10
C GLU A 454 17.07 -2.61 -12.01
N PHE A 455 15.95 -3.14 -11.53
CA PHE A 455 15.07 -2.46 -10.57
C PHE A 455 15.72 -2.35 -9.17
N ASP A 456 16.39 -3.42 -8.72
CA ASP A 456 16.96 -3.51 -7.38
C ASP A 456 18.42 -3.11 -7.28
N TYR A 457 19.01 -2.71 -8.41
CA TYR A 457 20.43 -2.44 -8.55
C TYR A 457 20.93 -1.53 -7.43
N ASP A 458 20.28 -0.39 -7.19
CA ASP A 458 20.73 0.55 -6.17
C ASP A 458 20.65 -0.01 -4.74
N SER A 459 19.70 -0.91 -4.44
CA SER A 459 19.57 -1.50 -3.11
C SER A 459 20.56 -2.62 -2.87
N ILE A 460 20.77 -3.48 -3.87
CA ILE A 460 21.80 -4.53 -3.83
C ILE A 460 23.18 -3.90 -3.64
N PHE A 461 23.54 -2.91 -4.46
CA PHE A 461 24.81 -2.21 -4.32
C PHE A 461 24.91 -1.41 -3.02
N GLY A 462 23.79 -0.94 -2.47
CA GLY A 462 23.72 -0.38 -1.13
C GLY A 462 24.15 -1.37 -0.05
N GLY A 463 23.65 -2.61 -0.11
CA GLY A 463 24.01 -3.69 0.81
C GLY A 463 25.45 -4.18 0.63
N ILE A 464 25.93 -4.30 -0.62
CA ILE A 464 27.34 -4.62 -0.93
C ILE A 464 28.29 -3.61 -0.30
N VAL A 465 28.01 -2.31 -0.45
CA VAL A 465 28.84 -1.24 0.15
C VAL A 465 28.87 -1.37 1.68
N GLU A 466 27.77 -1.77 2.30
CA GLU A 466 27.66 -1.97 3.75
C GLU A 466 28.48 -3.17 4.22
N VAL A 467 28.46 -4.29 3.50
CA VAL A 467 29.32 -5.45 3.75
C VAL A 467 30.80 -5.06 3.64
N LEU A 468 31.20 -4.44 2.53
CA LEU A 468 32.60 -4.06 2.31
C LEU A 468 33.08 -3.07 3.37
N ARG A 469 32.23 -2.12 3.80
CA ARG A 469 32.56 -1.18 4.88
C ARG A 469 32.76 -1.91 6.22
N THR A 470 31.79 -2.74 6.61
CA THR A 470 31.76 -3.39 7.92
C THR A 470 32.91 -4.38 8.08
N HIS A 471 33.26 -5.10 7.02
CA HIS A 471 34.29 -6.13 7.04
C HIS A 471 35.66 -5.67 6.52
N ALA A 472 35.83 -4.38 6.20
CA ALA A 472 37.05 -3.84 5.57
C ALA A 472 38.35 -4.26 6.26
N ALA A 473 38.39 -4.28 7.60
CA ALA A 473 39.58 -4.61 8.37
C ALA A 473 39.94 -6.11 8.33
N ALA A 474 38.97 -6.99 8.05
CA ALA A 474 39.17 -8.43 7.99
C ALA A 474 39.44 -8.94 6.56
N LEU A 475 39.10 -8.13 5.54
CA LEU A 475 39.26 -8.49 4.14
C LEU A 475 40.70 -8.29 3.63
N PRO A 476 41.20 -9.12 2.70
CA PRO A 476 42.49 -8.88 2.06
C PRO A 476 42.48 -7.52 1.34
N PRO A 477 43.44 -6.60 1.63
CA PRO A 477 43.38 -5.23 1.11
C PRO A 477 43.32 -5.14 -0.43
N ALA A 478 44.01 -6.04 -1.13
CA ALA A 478 44.00 -6.10 -2.59
C ALA A 478 42.61 -6.48 -3.14
N GLU A 479 41.95 -7.45 -2.50
CA GLU A 479 40.63 -7.93 -2.92
C GLU A 479 39.55 -6.89 -2.61
N LEU A 480 39.60 -6.27 -1.43
CA LEU A 480 38.71 -5.17 -1.07
C LEU A 480 38.84 -4.01 -2.06
N ARG A 481 40.08 -3.61 -2.37
CA ARG A 481 40.35 -2.54 -3.34
C ARG A 481 39.79 -2.87 -4.72
N GLN A 482 39.98 -4.10 -5.20
CA GLN A 482 39.45 -4.56 -6.47
C GLN A 482 37.91 -4.43 -6.54
N ARG A 483 37.17 -4.84 -5.49
CA ARG A 483 35.69 -4.69 -5.46
C ARG A 483 35.28 -3.22 -5.41
N VAL A 484 36.00 -2.39 -4.65
CA VAL A 484 35.73 -0.94 -4.62
C VAL A 484 35.92 -0.33 -6.02
N GLU A 485 37.04 -0.61 -6.68
CA GLU A 485 37.31 -0.13 -8.05
C GLU A 485 36.27 -0.64 -9.05
N ARG A 486 35.84 -1.90 -8.94
CA ARG A 486 34.72 -2.45 -9.74
C ARG A 486 33.43 -1.64 -9.51
N GLY A 487 33.13 -1.27 -8.26
CA GLY A 487 31.94 -0.51 -7.88
C GLY A 487 31.97 0.95 -8.33
N LEU A 488 33.16 1.56 -8.43
CA LEU A 488 33.33 2.88 -9.05
C LEU A 488 32.95 2.88 -10.54
N ALA A 489 32.95 1.71 -11.20
CA ALA A 489 32.52 1.54 -12.59
C ALA A 489 31.04 1.07 -12.73
N ALA A 490 30.25 1.06 -11.66
CA ALA A 490 28.87 0.61 -11.69
C ALA A 490 28.00 1.42 -12.68
N GLY A 491 26.98 0.80 -13.28
CA GLY A 491 26.16 1.44 -14.32
C GLY A 491 25.29 2.59 -13.78
N ARG A 492 24.72 2.43 -12.58
CA ARG A 492 23.83 3.41 -11.95
C ARG A 492 24.59 4.46 -11.15
N VAL A 493 24.13 5.71 -11.24
CA VAL A 493 24.78 6.87 -10.61
C VAL A 493 24.79 6.78 -9.08
N GLN A 494 23.70 6.33 -8.47
CA GLN A 494 23.61 6.23 -7.00
C GLN A 494 24.53 5.12 -6.46
N ALA A 495 24.56 3.96 -7.11
CA ALA A 495 25.55 2.93 -6.82
C ALA A 495 26.99 3.47 -6.88
N ARG A 496 27.42 4.08 -7.99
CA ARG A 496 28.78 4.68 -8.10
C ARG A 496 29.06 5.69 -6.98
N LYS A 497 28.11 6.59 -6.70
CA LYS A 497 28.24 7.58 -5.63
C LYS A 497 28.50 6.92 -4.27
N ARG A 498 27.82 5.83 -3.93
CA ARG A 498 28.06 5.07 -2.70
C ARG A 498 29.47 4.47 -2.66
N PHE A 499 29.98 3.94 -3.77
CA PHE A 499 31.37 3.47 -3.83
C PHE A 499 32.39 4.59 -3.73
N HIS A 500 32.14 5.77 -4.29
CA HIS A 500 33.05 6.91 -4.09
C HIS A 500 33.10 7.35 -2.62
N VAL A 501 31.97 7.32 -1.91
CA VAL A 501 31.93 7.56 -0.46
C VAL A 501 32.75 6.50 0.28
N LEU A 502 32.52 5.22 0.00
CA LEU A 502 33.27 4.10 0.59
C LEU A 502 34.78 4.17 0.28
N ALA A 503 35.14 4.42 -0.98
CA ALA A 503 36.52 4.53 -1.42
C ALA A 503 37.24 5.66 -0.67
N ARG A 504 36.54 6.75 -0.40
CA ARG A 504 37.10 7.85 0.40
C ARG A 504 37.27 7.49 1.87
N GLU A 505 36.30 6.78 2.46
CA GLU A 505 36.41 6.27 3.83
C GLU A 505 37.62 5.33 3.99
N LEU A 506 37.90 4.49 2.99
CA LEU A 506 38.94 3.46 3.06
C LEU A 506 40.34 3.94 2.59
N TYR A 507 40.39 4.82 1.57
CA TYR A 507 41.62 5.18 0.86
C TYR A 507 41.88 6.70 0.81
N GLY A 508 41.07 7.50 1.53
CA GLY A 508 41.17 8.95 1.50
C GLY A 508 40.81 9.53 0.13
N ASP A 509 41.41 10.66 -0.24
CA ASP A 509 41.01 11.37 -1.46
C ASP A 509 41.60 10.78 -2.76
N GLU A 510 42.23 9.60 -2.71
CA GLU A 510 42.86 8.94 -3.86
C GLU A 510 41.91 8.81 -5.07
N PHE A 511 40.64 8.42 -4.82
CA PHE A 511 39.63 8.20 -5.86
C PHE A 511 38.76 9.43 -6.16
N LEU A 512 39.01 10.57 -5.49
CA LEU A 512 38.25 11.80 -5.71
C LEU A 512 38.39 12.36 -7.15
N PRO A 513 39.57 12.28 -7.81
CA PRO A 513 39.70 12.71 -9.21
C PRO A 513 38.77 11.98 -10.17
N LEU A 514 38.55 10.67 -9.96
CA LEU A 514 37.59 9.90 -10.77
C LEU A 514 36.18 10.45 -10.61
N ALA A 515 35.80 10.78 -9.37
CA ALA A 515 34.48 11.34 -9.05
C ALA A 515 34.24 12.71 -9.72
N LEU A 516 35.28 13.54 -9.78
CA LEU A 516 35.26 14.85 -10.46
C LEU A 516 35.15 14.72 -11.98
N GLN A 517 35.59 13.59 -12.54
CA GLN A 517 35.56 13.28 -13.98
C GLN A 517 34.36 12.41 -14.40
N ASP A 518 33.53 11.97 -13.45
CA ASP A 518 32.36 11.13 -13.74
C ASP A 518 31.38 11.86 -14.67
N ASN A 519 30.69 11.13 -15.54
CA ASN A 519 29.72 11.68 -16.49
C ASN A 519 28.46 12.22 -15.79
N ALA A 520 28.13 11.78 -14.58
CA ALA A 520 26.99 12.24 -13.81
C ALA A 520 27.27 13.57 -13.08
N LYS A 521 26.47 14.60 -13.37
CA LYS A 521 26.58 15.93 -12.73
C LYS A 521 26.47 15.85 -11.20
N SER A 522 25.54 15.06 -10.68
CA SER A 522 25.31 14.92 -9.23
C SER A 522 26.54 14.39 -8.47
N LEU A 523 27.32 13.51 -9.11
CA LEU A 523 28.52 12.92 -8.54
C LEU A 523 29.69 13.93 -8.58
N ARG A 524 29.86 14.64 -9.70
CA ARG A 524 30.82 15.74 -9.80
C ARG A 524 30.54 16.85 -8.78
N ASP A 525 29.28 17.21 -8.60
CA ASP A 525 28.87 18.25 -7.64
C ASP A 525 29.13 17.81 -6.20
N TRP A 526 28.87 16.54 -5.85
CA TRP A 526 29.27 15.97 -4.57
C TRP A 526 30.80 16.02 -4.38
N ALA A 527 31.57 15.61 -5.38
CA ALA A 527 33.03 15.59 -5.32
C ALA A 527 33.63 16.99 -5.12
N LYS A 528 33.10 18.01 -5.81
CA LYS A 528 33.48 19.42 -5.60
C LYS A 528 33.17 19.91 -4.19
N LYS A 529 32.03 19.52 -3.62
CA LYS A 529 31.66 19.88 -2.23
C LYS A 529 32.63 19.24 -1.23
N VAL A 530 33.01 17.99 -1.49
CA VAL A 530 34.00 17.26 -0.69
C VAL A 530 35.38 17.90 -0.77
N GLN A 531 35.86 18.25 -1.96
CA GLN A 531 37.17 18.87 -2.18
C GLN A 531 37.35 20.24 -1.47
N LYS A 532 36.23 20.94 -1.21
CA LYS A 532 36.24 22.24 -0.52
C LYS A 532 36.32 22.14 1.00
N LYS A 533 36.02 20.97 1.58
CA LYS A 533 36.12 20.70 3.01
C LYS A 533 37.52 20.18 3.31
#